data_AF-A0A098CIS7-F1
#
_entry.id   AF-A0A098CIS7-F1
#
_cell.length_a   1.000
_cell.length_b   1.000
_cell.length_c   1.000
_cell.angle_alpha   90.00
_cell.angle_beta   90.00
_cell.angle_gamma   90.00
#
_symmetry.space_group_name_H-M   'P 1'
#
loop_
_entity.id
_entity.type
_entity.pdbx_description
1 polymer ?
#
loop_
_entity_poly.entity_id
_entity_poly.type
_entity_poly.pdbx_seq_one_letter_code
_entity_poly.pdbx_strand_id
1 'polypeptide(L)'
;VDFAEKHYPDILPMVSSTRSPQQCLGALAKTYLPEKMQLDPAKIRVISIMPCTAKKQEAARAELGRDGVPDVDVVLTIREFARLLRREGVDLCALEPSTFDNPLMTEYTGAGAIFGTSGGVMEAAIRTLYFVANGRELEGIEVAAVRGFANVREATIEVGGSVGTLH
;
A
#
# COMPACT_ATOMS: atom_id res chain seq x y z
N VAL A 1 0.66 -13.63 -1.20
CA VAL A 1 -0.63 -14.34 -1.27
C VAL A 1 -0.52 -15.53 -2.22
N ASP A 2 -0.18 -15.34 -3.49
CA ASP A 2 0.02 -16.45 -4.47
C ASP A 2 0.91 -17.61 -3.98
N PHE A 3 1.99 -17.32 -3.27
CA PHE A 3 2.86 -18.37 -2.70
C PHE A 3 2.12 -19.21 -1.64
N ALA A 4 1.35 -18.58 -0.76
CA ALA A 4 0.55 -19.27 0.24
C ALA A 4 -0.58 -20.07 -0.45
N GLU A 5 -1.28 -19.50 -1.41
CA GLU A 5 -2.34 -20.21 -2.16
C GLU A 5 -1.82 -21.48 -2.86
N LYS A 6 -0.61 -21.44 -3.41
CA LYS A 6 -0.04 -22.57 -4.17
C LYS A 6 0.69 -23.59 -3.32
N HIS A 7 1.36 -23.16 -2.25
CA HIS A 7 2.30 -24.01 -1.51
C HIS A 7 1.90 -24.25 -0.06
N TYR A 8 1.07 -23.39 0.53
CA TYR A 8 0.67 -23.46 1.94
C TYR A 8 -0.78 -22.99 2.13
N PRO A 9 -1.78 -23.68 1.56
CA PRO A 9 -3.18 -23.24 1.62
C PRO A 9 -3.71 -23.16 3.06
N ASP A 10 -3.15 -23.97 3.97
CA ASP A 10 -3.55 -24.03 5.38
C ASP A 10 -3.29 -22.72 6.14
N ILE A 11 -2.38 -21.86 5.67
CA ILE A 11 -2.11 -20.55 6.28
C ILE A 11 -2.99 -19.43 5.73
N LEU A 12 -3.80 -19.68 4.69
CA LEU A 12 -4.68 -18.66 4.11
C LEU A 12 -5.65 -18.02 5.12
N PRO A 13 -6.26 -18.77 6.07
CA PRO A 13 -7.09 -18.17 7.11
C PRO A 13 -6.34 -17.19 8.03
N MET A 14 -5.00 -17.27 8.08
CA MET A 14 -4.15 -16.37 8.87
C MET A 14 -3.70 -15.13 8.08
N VAL A 15 -3.90 -15.12 6.76
CA VAL A 15 -3.61 -13.96 5.92
C VAL A 15 -4.69 -12.91 6.15
N SER A 16 -4.28 -11.67 6.43
CA SER A 16 -5.23 -10.57 6.62
C SER A 16 -6.19 -10.44 5.44
N SER A 17 -7.48 -10.26 5.73
CA SER A 17 -8.52 -9.94 4.74
C SER A 17 -8.39 -8.52 4.19
N THR A 18 -7.54 -7.69 4.79
CA THR A 18 -7.26 -6.33 4.33
C THR A 18 -6.64 -6.36 2.94
N ARG A 19 -7.30 -5.67 2.00
CA ARG A 19 -6.79 -5.47 0.65
C ARG A 19 -5.45 -4.73 0.69
N SER A 20 -4.60 -4.94 -0.32
CA SER A 20 -3.32 -4.23 -0.37
C SER A 20 -3.51 -2.72 -0.59
N PRO A 21 -2.53 -1.87 -0.26
CA PRO A 21 -2.64 -0.42 -0.45
C PRO A 21 -3.03 -0.01 -1.87
N GLN A 22 -2.52 -0.72 -2.89
CA GLN A 22 -2.91 -0.52 -4.29
C GLN A 22 -4.43 -0.69 -4.48
N GLN A 23 -4.98 -1.77 -3.94
CA GLN A 23 -6.39 -2.12 -4.11
C GLN A 23 -7.31 -1.26 -3.26
N CYS A 24 -6.89 -0.91 -2.04
CA CYS A 24 -7.60 0.06 -1.21
C CYS A 24 -7.69 1.42 -1.92
N LEU A 25 -6.57 1.93 -2.44
CA LEU A 25 -6.54 3.19 -3.16
C LEU A 25 -7.35 3.14 -4.45
N GLY A 26 -7.24 2.07 -5.24
CA GLY A 26 -8.02 1.88 -6.46
C GLY A 26 -9.54 1.87 -6.19
N ALA A 27 -9.97 1.15 -5.16
CA ALA A 27 -11.37 1.11 -4.76
C ALA A 27 -11.88 2.50 -4.35
N LEU A 28 -11.11 3.27 -3.57
CA LEU A 28 -11.46 4.64 -3.17
C LEU A 28 -11.47 5.59 -4.37
N ALA A 29 -10.51 5.47 -5.29
CA ALA A 29 -10.41 6.32 -6.48
C ALA A 29 -11.61 6.14 -7.43
N LYS A 30 -12.29 4.99 -7.39
CA LYS A 30 -13.48 4.72 -8.21
C LYS A 30 -14.81 4.93 -7.50
N THR A 31 -14.83 5.15 -6.18
CA THR A 31 -16.08 5.49 -5.46
C THR A 31 -16.05 6.80 -4.71
N TYR A 32 -15.07 6.99 -3.84
CA TYR A 32 -15.01 8.19 -3.01
C TYR A 32 -14.63 9.43 -3.84
N LEU A 33 -13.59 9.31 -4.68
CA LEU A 33 -13.09 10.41 -5.48
C LEU A 33 -14.14 10.96 -6.48
N PRO A 34 -14.83 10.14 -7.30
CA PRO A 34 -15.85 10.65 -8.22
C PRO A 34 -17.01 11.31 -7.50
N GLU A 35 -17.44 10.77 -6.36
CA GLU A 35 -18.49 11.39 -5.55
C GLU A 35 -18.08 12.80 -5.08
N LYS A 36 -16.86 12.94 -4.56
CA LYS A 36 -16.35 14.22 -4.06
C LYS A 36 -16.06 15.24 -5.18
N MET A 37 -15.61 14.77 -6.33
CA MET A 37 -15.28 15.62 -7.47
C MET A 37 -16.46 15.83 -8.45
N GLN A 38 -17.62 15.21 -8.19
CA GLN A 38 -18.77 15.22 -9.09
C GLN A 38 -18.41 14.71 -10.50
N LEU A 39 -17.57 13.67 -10.56
CA LEU A 39 -17.15 13.03 -11.80
C LEU A 39 -17.95 11.75 -12.02
N ASP A 40 -18.14 11.40 -13.28
CA ASP A 40 -18.67 10.10 -13.67
C ASP A 40 -17.61 9.01 -13.38
N PRO A 41 -17.89 8.03 -12.49
CA PRO A 41 -16.95 6.95 -12.18
C PRO A 41 -16.49 6.17 -13.43
N ALA A 42 -17.35 6.04 -14.45
CA ALA A 42 -17.02 5.34 -15.69
C ALA A 42 -15.91 6.04 -16.51
N LYS A 43 -15.65 7.33 -16.23
CA LYS A 43 -14.59 8.11 -16.86
C LYS A 43 -13.28 8.08 -16.08
N ILE A 44 -13.24 7.46 -14.91
CA ILE A 44 -12.03 7.36 -14.09
C ILE A 44 -11.26 6.11 -14.47
N ARG A 45 -9.98 6.30 -14.77
CA ARG A 45 -9.02 5.22 -15.01
C ARG A 45 -7.86 5.32 -14.02
N VAL A 46 -7.66 4.25 -13.25
CA VAL A 46 -6.64 4.16 -12.21
C VAL A 46 -5.41 3.47 -12.78
N ILE A 47 -4.31 4.22 -12.87
CA ILE A 47 -3.01 3.72 -13.31
C ILE A 47 -2.10 3.69 -12.08
N SER A 48 -1.67 2.49 -11.71
CA SER A 48 -0.80 2.25 -10.56
C SER A 48 0.65 2.07 -11.00
N ILE A 49 1.58 2.81 -10.40
CA ILE A 49 3.02 2.68 -10.68
C ILE A 49 3.67 1.91 -9.53
N MET A 50 4.26 0.76 -9.82
CA MET A 50 4.69 -0.21 -8.81
C MET A 50 6.12 -0.70 -9.02
N PRO A 51 6.88 -0.99 -7.96
CA PRO A 51 8.23 -1.58 -8.07
C PRO A 51 8.21 -3.10 -8.32
N CYS A 52 7.04 -3.74 -8.34
CA CYS A 52 6.88 -5.19 -8.43
C CYS A 52 5.92 -5.60 -9.55
N THR A 53 6.21 -6.72 -10.22
CA THR A 53 5.36 -7.29 -11.27
C THR A 53 4.15 -8.04 -10.71
N ALA A 54 4.22 -8.58 -9.49
CA ALA A 54 3.12 -9.30 -8.85
C ALA A 54 1.84 -8.45 -8.75
N LYS A 55 2.00 -7.12 -8.65
CA LYS A 55 0.87 -6.17 -8.61
C LYS A 55 0.04 -6.16 -9.89
N LYS A 56 0.61 -6.53 -11.05
CA LYS A 56 -0.15 -6.71 -12.29
C LYS A 56 -1.12 -7.89 -12.17
N GLN A 57 -0.68 -9.02 -11.59
CA GLN A 57 -1.53 -10.19 -11.37
C GLN A 57 -2.61 -9.88 -10.34
N GLU A 58 -2.25 -9.16 -9.27
CA GLU A 58 -3.23 -8.70 -8.27
C GLU A 58 -4.31 -7.81 -8.88
N ALA A 59 -3.96 -6.86 -9.77
CA ALA A 59 -4.95 -6.01 -10.44
C ALA A 59 -5.84 -6.76 -11.44
N ALA A 60 -5.40 -7.92 -11.94
CA ALA A 60 -6.15 -8.74 -12.89
C ALA A 60 -7.11 -9.74 -12.23
N ARG A 61 -7.11 -9.84 -10.89
CA ARG A 61 -8.02 -10.71 -10.13
C ARG A 61 -9.45 -10.21 -10.24
N ALA A 62 -10.37 -11.09 -10.66
CA ALA A 62 -11.77 -10.72 -10.91
C ALA A 62 -12.51 -10.29 -9.64
N GLU A 63 -12.08 -10.79 -8.47
CA GLU A 63 -12.60 -10.42 -7.15
C GLU A 63 -12.15 -9.03 -6.67
N LEU A 64 -11.16 -8.42 -7.33
CA LEU A 64 -10.62 -7.09 -7.01
C LEU A 64 -11.19 -6.02 -7.95
N GLY A 65 -12.52 -5.93 -7.93
CA GLY A 65 -13.32 -4.99 -8.69
C GLY A 65 -14.79 -5.01 -8.27
N ARG A 66 -15.62 -4.23 -8.98
CA ARG A 66 -17.07 -4.16 -8.79
C ARG A 66 -17.76 -4.13 -10.14
N ASP A 67 -18.82 -4.91 -10.30
CA ASP A 67 -19.64 -4.95 -11.52
C ASP A 67 -18.82 -5.18 -12.81
N GLY A 68 -17.78 -6.02 -12.73
CA GLY A 68 -16.87 -6.30 -13.84
C GLY A 68 -15.84 -5.20 -14.14
N VAL A 69 -15.83 -4.12 -13.36
CA VAL A 69 -14.83 -3.05 -13.45
C VAL A 69 -13.73 -3.29 -12.40
N PRO A 70 -12.46 -3.43 -12.81
CA PRO A 70 -11.36 -3.64 -11.86
C PRO A 70 -11.14 -2.38 -11.01
N ASP A 71 -10.74 -2.54 -9.75
CA ASP A 71 -10.40 -1.39 -8.88
C ASP A 71 -9.14 -0.65 -9.39
N VAL A 72 -8.22 -1.35 -10.06
CA VAL A 72 -7.04 -0.80 -10.73
C VAL A 72 -6.99 -1.24 -12.19
N ASP A 73 -7.01 -0.29 -13.13
CA ASP A 73 -7.12 -0.60 -14.56
C ASP A 73 -5.80 -1.02 -15.20
N VAL A 74 -4.69 -0.37 -14.78
CA VAL A 74 -3.37 -0.61 -15.35
C VAL A 74 -2.34 -0.54 -14.25
N VAL A 75 -1.38 -1.48 -14.28
CA VAL A 75 -0.19 -1.43 -13.43
C VAL A 75 1.05 -1.31 -14.30
N LEU A 76 1.79 -0.22 -14.13
CA LEU A 76 3.10 0.01 -14.74
C LEU A 76 4.19 -0.28 -13.71
N THR A 77 5.23 -0.97 -14.13
CA THR A 77 6.46 -1.05 -13.36
C THR A 77 7.23 0.26 -13.47
N ILE A 78 8.10 0.55 -12.48
CA ILE A 78 9.03 1.69 -12.55
C ILE A 78 9.82 1.71 -13.87
N ARG A 79 10.23 0.53 -14.37
CA ARG A 79 10.95 0.42 -15.66
C ARG A 79 10.08 0.77 -16.86
N GLU A 80 8.81 0.35 -16.88
CA GLU A 80 7.87 0.69 -17.95
C GLU A 80 7.57 2.20 -17.93
N PHE A 81 7.33 2.76 -16.74
CA PHE A 81 7.10 4.19 -16.58
C PHE A 81 8.32 5.03 -17.01
N ALA A 82 9.53 4.66 -16.60
CA ALA A 82 10.75 5.34 -17.02
C ALA A 82 11.00 5.25 -18.54
N ARG A 83 10.61 4.15 -19.19
CA ARG A 83 10.67 4.03 -20.66
C ARG A 83 9.65 4.93 -21.34
N LEU A 84 8.45 5.04 -20.80
CA LEU A 84 7.42 5.95 -21.29
C LEU A 84 7.92 7.40 -21.24
N LEU A 85 8.42 7.85 -20.10
CA LEU A 85 8.94 9.22 -19.96
C LEU A 85 10.06 9.54 -20.96
N ARG A 86 11.04 8.64 -21.13
CA ARG A 86 12.09 8.81 -22.14
C ARG A 86 11.56 8.88 -23.56
N ARG A 87 10.53 8.09 -23.89
CA ARG A 87 9.90 8.11 -25.21
C ARG A 87 9.20 9.44 -25.49
N GLU A 88 8.57 10.01 -24.47
CA GLU A 88 7.90 11.31 -24.56
C GLU A 88 8.87 12.50 -24.40
N GLY A 89 10.19 12.25 -24.30
CA GLY A 89 11.20 13.31 -24.17
C GLY A 89 11.21 14.00 -22.79
N VAL A 90 10.63 13.37 -21.76
CA VAL A 90 10.56 13.92 -20.40
C VAL A 90 11.81 13.54 -19.62
N ASP A 91 12.57 14.54 -19.18
CA ASP A 91 13.70 14.38 -18.26
C ASP A 91 13.29 14.72 -16.83
N LEU A 92 13.09 13.68 -16.01
CA LEU A 92 12.75 13.84 -14.59
C LEU A 92 13.80 14.61 -13.79
N CYS A 93 15.08 14.57 -14.19
CA CYS A 93 16.15 15.26 -13.46
C CYS A 93 16.13 16.77 -13.69
N ALA A 94 15.49 17.22 -14.77
CA ALA A 94 15.37 18.63 -15.13
C ALA A 94 14.02 19.24 -14.68
N LEU A 95 13.10 18.44 -14.13
CA LEU A 95 11.80 18.93 -13.67
C LEU A 95 11.90 19.47 -12.24
N GLU A 96 11.28 20.63 -12.04
CA GLU A 96 11.05 21.18 -10.71
C GLU A 96 10.00 20.33 -9.95
N PRO A 97 10.15 20.14 -8.63
CA PRO A 97 9.14 19.48 -7.82
C PRO A 97 7.79 20.20 -7.92
N SER A 98 6.72 19.44 -8.15
CA SER A 98 5.35 19.96 -8.14
C SER A 98 4.52 19.33 -7.03
N THR A 99 3.43 19.99 -6.66
CA THR A 99 2.40 19.38 -5.82
C THR A 99 1.52 18.46 -6.64
N PHE A 100 0.78 17.58 -5.96
CA PHE A 100 -0.27 16.82 -6.60
C PHE A 100 -1.42 17.73 -7.06
N ASP A 101 -2.08 17.35 -8.16
CA ASP A 101 -3.14 18.16 -8.79
C ASP A 101 -4.41 18.26 -7.94
N ASN A 102 -4.67 17.26 -7.10
CA ASN A 102 -5.85 17.19 -6.25
C ASN A 102 -5.44 16.87 -4.81
N PRO A 103 -5.78 17.69 -3.81
CA PRO A 103 -5.44 17.39 -2.41
C PRO A 103 -6.13 16.11 -1.89
N LEU A 104 -7.27 15.71 -2.47
CA LEU A 104 -7.98 14.50 -2.07
C LEU A 104 -7.13 13.26 -2.35
N MET A 105 -7.01 12.39 -1.33
CA MET A 105 -6.26 11.12 -1.40
C MET A 105 -4.75 11.27 -1.60
N THR A 106 -4.17 12.45 -1.37
CA THR A 106 -2.72 12.69 -1.51
C THR A 106 -1.97 12.75 -0.19
N GLU A 107 -2.68 12.92 0.92
CA GLU A 107 -2.10 12.86 2.24
C GLU A 107 -1.62 11.44 2.53
N TYR A 108 -0.36 11.32 2.93
CA TYR A 108 0.22 10.08 3.43
C TYR A 108 0.80 10.35 4.83
N THR A 109 0.62 9.40 5.73
CA THR A 109 1.28 9.46 7.04
C THR A 109 2.72 8.95 6.91
N GLY A 110 3.60 9.30 7.86
CA GLY A 110 4.97 8.75 7.90
C GLY A 110 5.00 7.21 7.93
N ALA A 111 3.94 6.57 8.45
CA ALA A 111 3.75 5.12 8.40
C ALA A 111 3.46 4.62 6.97
N GLY A 112 2.72 5.37 6.16
CA GLY A 112 2.48 5.05 4.73
C GLY A 112 3.75 5.15 3.88
N ALA A 113 4.66 6.08 4.20
CA ALA A 113 5.91 6.27 3.48
C ALA A 113 6.87 5.06 3.59
N ILE A 114 6.83 4.33 4.71
CA ILE A 114 7.72 3.18 4.95
C ILE A 114 7.20 1.84 4.42
N PHE A 115 5.95 1.76 3.90
CA PHE A 115 5.37 0.51 3.36
C PHE A 115 6.23 -0.17 2.29
N GLY A 116 7.00 0.60 1.53
CA GLY A 116 7.89 0.10 0.47
C GLY A 116 9.18 -0.56 0.97
N THR A 117 9.48 -0.46 2.27
CA THR A 117 10.70 -1.03 2.87
C THR A 117 10.39 -2.30 3.66
N SER A 118 11.34 -3.24 3.67
CA SER A 118 11.20 -4.51 4.39
C SER A 118 11.11 -4.28 5.90
N GLY A 119 9.92 -4.48 6.48
CA GLY A 119 9.61 -4.21 7.90
C GLY A 119 8.63 -3.05 8.11
N GLY A 120 8.41 -2.18 7.12
CA GLY A 120 7.58 -0.99 7.26
C GLY A 120 6.08 -1.25 7.42
N VAL A 121 5.56 -2.33 6.80
CA VAL A 121 4.15 -2.75 6.99
C VAL A 121 3.87 -3.17 8.44
N MET A 122 4.79 -3.94 9.03
CA MET A 122 4.69 -4.39 10.41
C MET A 122 4.81 -3.19 11.37
N GLU A 123 5.77 -2.31 11.12
CA GLU A 123 5.95 -1.07 11.90
C GLU A 123 4.69 -0.20 11.88
N ALA A 124 4.05 -0.02 10.71
CA ALA A 124 2.80 0.73 10.60
C ALA A 124 1.66 0.08 11.40
N ALA A 125 1.50 -1.24 11.31
CA ALA A 125 0.47 -1.97 12.05
C ALA A 125 0.63 -1.86 13.58
N ILE A 126 1.87 -2.00 14.08
CA ILE A 126 2.17 -1.88 15.51
C ILE A 126 1.84 -0.48 16.02
N ARG A 127 2.23 0.57 15.28
CA ARG A 127 1.95 1.96 15.67
C ARG A 127 0.45 2.23 15.76
N THR A 128 -0.33 1.75 14.79
CA THR A 128 -1.79 1.87 14.81
C THR A 128 -2.39 1.13 16.01
N LEU A 129 -1.96 -0.11 16.26
CA LEU A 129 -2.44 -0.89 17.39
C LEU A 129 -2.13 -0.21 18.74
N TYR A 130 -0.91 0.31 18.90
CA TYR A 130 -0.49 1.00 20.11
C TYR A 130 -1.34 2.26 20.36
N PHE A 131 -1.60 3.05 19.33
CA PHE A 131 -2.47 4.23 19.43
C PHE A 131 -3.90 3.85 19.81
N VAL A 132 -4.48 2.83 19.18
CA VAL A 132 -5.83 2.35 19.49
C VAL A 132 -5.93 1.83 20.92
N ALA A 133 -4.90 1.12 21.41
CA ALA A 133 -4.89 0.54 22.76
C ALA A 133 -4.64 1.58 23.87
N ASN A 134 -3.85 2.62 23.61
CA ASN A 134 -3.36 3.53 24.65
C ASN A 134 -3.84 4.98 24.51
N GLY A 135 -4.47 5.35 23.40
CA GLY A 135 -4.91 6.73 23.11
C GLY A 135 -3.77 7.73 22.90
N ARG A 136 -2.53 7.25 22.73
CA ARG A 136 -1.33 8.07 22.51
C ARG A 136 -0.40 7.42 21.50
N GLU A 137 0.41 8.21 20.82
CA GLU A 137 1.40 7.70 19.88
C GLU A 137 2.56 7.00 20.61
N LEU A 138 3.16 6.01 19.95
CA LEU A 138 4.36 5.34 20.43
C LEU A 138 5.57 6.28 20.26
N GLU A 139 6.20 6.69 21.37
CA GLU A 139 7.41 7.50 21.34
C GLU A 139 8.64 6.65 20.99
N GLY A 140 9.45 7.11 20.02
CA GLY A 140 10.61 6.39 19.51
C GLY A 140 10.39 5.87 18.08
N ILE A 141 11.26 6.27 17.15
CA ILE A 141 11.05 6.11 15.71
C ILE A 141 11.48 4.75 15.15
N GLU A 142 12.04 3.85 15.94
CA GLU A 142 12.52 2.58 15.41
C GLU A 142 12.14 1.40 16.28
N VAL A 143 11.25 0.55 15.77
CA VAL A 143 11.30 -0.88 16.11
C VAL A 143 12.58 -1.41 15.42
N ALA A 144 13.75 -1.08 15.98
CA ALA A 144 15.04 -1.42 15.39
C ALA A 144 15.17 -2.92 15.10
N ALA A 145 14.45 -3.75 15.87
CA ALA A 145 14.36 -5.19 15.70
C ALA A 145 13.76 -5.66 14.35
N VAL A 146 12.92 -4.85 13.68
CA VAL A 146 12.36 -5.20 12.35
C VAL A 146 13.08 -4.51 11.19
N ARG A 147 14.13 -3.72 11.44
CA ARG A 147 14.96 -3.07 10.41
C ARG A 147 16.26 -3.86 10.19
N GLY A 148 16.77 -3.92 8.96
CA GLY A 148 18.00 -4.66 8.61
C GLY A 148 17.83 -5.71 7.50
N PHE A 149 18.93 -6.36 7.10
CA PHE A 149 19.01 -7.28 5.96
C PHE A 149 18.90 -8.77 6.31
N ALA A 150 18.57 -9.11 7.55
CA ALA A 150 18.41 -10.51 7.97
C ALA A 150 17.16 -11.16 7.32
N ASN A 151 17.26 -12.44 6.95
CA ASN A 151 16.21 -13.18 6.25
C ASN A 151 14.96 -13.44 7.12
N VAL A 152 15.13 -13.58 8.44
CA VAL A 152 14.06 -13.72 9.44
C VAL A 152 14.36 -12.73 10.56
N ARG A 153 13.32 -12.05 11.05
CA ARG A 153 13.40 -11.05 12.12
C ARG A 153 12.21 -11.25 13.07
N GLU A 154 12.47 -11.14 14.35
CA GLU A 154 11.49 -11.28 15.44
C GLU A 154 11.64 -10.08 16.37
N ALA A 155 10.53 -9.61 16.95
CA ALA A 155 10.53 -8.45 17.84
C ALA A 155 9.43 -8.62 18.89
N THR A 156 9.80 -8.56 20.17
CA THR A 156 8.83 -8.49 21.26
C THR A 156 8.54 -7.05 21.61
N ILE A 157 7.27 -6.68 21.64
CA ILE A 157 6.81 -5.29 21.82
C ILE A 157 5.79 -5.26 22.96
N GLU A 158 6.09 -4.47 23.98
CA GLU A 158 5.14 -4.19 25.05
C GLU A 158 4.16 -3.12 24.59
N VAL A 159 2.93 -3.54 24.28
CA VAL A 159 1.87 -2.63 23.81
C VAL A 159 1.12 -2.03 25.00
N GLY A 160 1.09 -2.72 26.15
CA GLY A 160 0.33 -2.28 27.32
C GLY A 160 -1.20 -2.36 27.10
N GLY A 161 -1.98 -1.81 28.03
CA GLY A 161 -3.44 -1.83 27.96
C GLY A 161 -4.05 -3.25 28.02
N SER A 162 -5.16 -3.47 27.30
CA SER A 162 -5.82 -4.79 27.19
C SER A 162 -5.11 -5.76 26.23
N VAL A 163 -4.07 -5.31 25.52
CA VAL A 163 -3.35 -6.09 24.51
C VAL A 163 -2.16 -6.84 25.11
N GLY A 164 -1.46 -6.25 26.09
CA GLY A 164 -0.32 -6.87 26.76
C GLY A 164 0.96 -6.82 25.91
N THR A 165 1.64 -7.96 25.76
CA THR A 165 2.91 -8.08 25.02
C THR A 165 2.69 -8.84 23.71
N LEU A 166 3.17 -8.28 22.60
CA LEU A 166 3.24 -8.96 21.31
C LEU A 166 4.62 -9.60 21.14
N HIS A 167 4.65 -10.82 20.61
CA HIS A 167 5.86 -11.57 20.29
C HIS A 167 6.03 -11.69 18.78
#